data_AF-A0A2X1MBB7-F1
#
_entry.id   AF-A0A2X1MBB7-F1
#
_cell.length_a   1.000
_cell.length_b   1.000
_cell.length_c   1.000
_cell.angle_alpha   90.00
_cell.angle_beta   90.00
_cell.angle_gamma   90.00
#
_symmetry.space_group_name_H-M   'P 1'
#
loop_
_entity.id
_entity.type
_entity.pdbx_description
1 polymer ?
#
loop_
_entity_poly.entity_id
_entity_poly.type
_entity_poly.pdbx_seq_one_letter_code
_entity_poly.pdbx_strand_id
1 'polypeptide(L)'
;MNALTAVHNNAVDSGQDYSGFTLIPSAQSPRLLELTFTEQTTKQFLEQVAEWPVQALEYKSFLRFRVGKILDDLCANQLQPLLLKTLLNRAEGALLINAVGIDDVAQADEMVKLATAVAHLIGRSNFDAMSGQYYARFVVKNVDNSDSYLRQPHRVMELHKRRHVCRRDHRLRADDENR
;
A
#
# COMPACT_ATOMS: atom_id res chain seq x y z
N MET A 1 23.35 -14.45 -8.04
CA MET A 1 23.70 -13.11 -7.48
C MET A 1 22.50 -12.62 -6.69
N ASN A 2 22.60 -12.55 -5.36
CA ASN A 2 21.50 -12.06 -4.53
C ASN A 2 21.53 -10.53 -4.53
N ALA A 3 20.57 -9.90 -5.20
CA ALA A 3 20.40 -8.45 -5.30
C ALA A 3 19.75 -7.84 -4.04
N LEU A 4 20.23 -8.26 -2.86
CA LEU A 4 19.92 -7.60 -1.60
C LEU A 4 21.22 -6.99 -1.09
N THR A 5 21.64 -5.93 -1.77
CA THR A 5 22.69 -5.04 -1.28
C THR A 5 22.28 -4.61 0.12
N ALA A 6 23.20 -4.78 1.09
CA ALA A 6 22.96 -4.47 2.49
C ALA A 6 22.42 -3.02 2.61
N VAL A 7 21.16 -2.89 3.00
CA VAL A 7 20.58 -1.59 3.35
C VAL A 7 21.36 -1.10 4.57
N HIS A 8 22.20 -0.09 4.39
CA HIS A 8 22.90 0.52 5.52
C HIS A 8 21.87 1.13 6.48
N ASN A 9 21.84 0.62 7.70
CA ASN A 9 21.03 1.11 8.81
C ASN A 9 21.56 2.46 9.31
N ASN A 10 21.38 3.51 8.52
CA ASN A 10 21.38 4.86 9.06
C ASN A 10 19.95 5.18 9.47
N ALA A 11 19.72 5.72 10.67
CA ALA A 11 18.39 6.16 11.09
C ALA A 11 17.76 7.04 9.99
N VAL A 12 16.45 6.89 9.74
CA VAL A 12 15.75 7.85 8.89
C VAL A 12 15.70 9.15 9.67
N ASP A 13 16.36 10.18 9.15
CA ASP A 13 16.38 11.51 9.76
C ASP A 13 14.95 12.07 9.67
N SER A 14 14.27 12.10 10.81
CA SER A 14 12.86 12.43 10.91
C SER A 14 12.65 13.94 10.78
N GLY A 15 11.88 14.35 9.77
CA GLY A 15 11.70 15.76 9.41
C GLY A 15 12.42 16.20 8.13
N GLN A 16 12.72 15.29 7.22
CA GLN A 16 13.26 15.62 5.89
C GLN A 16 12.16 15.88 4.86
N ASP A 17 12.34 16.95 4.10
CA ASP A 17 11.63 17.21 2.85
C ASP A 17 12.26 16.36 1.75
N TYR A 18 11.51 15.39 1.24
CA TYR A 18 11.89 14.59 0.08
C TYR A 18 11.30 15.21 -1.18
N SER A 19 11.78 14.78 -2.34
CA SER A 19 11.19 15.20 -3.61
C SER A 19 9.78 14.64 -3.74
N GLY A 20 8.77 15.49 -3.57
CA GLY A 20 7.36 15.16 -3.81
C GLY A 20 6.58 14.62 -2.60
N PHE A 21 7.22 14.45 -1.44
CA PHE A 21 6.56 14.02 -0.20
C PHE A 21 7.31 14.49 1.04
N THR A 22 6.60 14.54 2.17
CA THR A 22 7.17 14.82 3.50
C THR A 22 7.09 13.56 4.36
N LEU A 23 8.01 13.46 5.32
CA LEU A 23 8.05 12.33 6.26
C LEU A 23 8.29 12.82 7.69
N ILE A 24 7.29 12.62 8.56
CA ILE A 24 7.32 13.04 9.96
C ILE A 24 6.99 11.88 10.90
N PRO A 25 7.53 11.85 12.13
CA PRO A 25 7.07 10.91 13.15
C PRO A 25 5.62 11.18 13.55
N SER A 26 4.84 10.13 13.81
CA SER A 26 3.47 10.27 14.27
C SER A 26 3.41 10.76 15.72
N ALA A 27 2.27 11.39 16.07
CA ALA A 27 2.04 11.84 17.45
C ALA A 27 1.97 10.68 18.47
N GLN A 28 1.62 9.47 18.01
CA GLN A 28 1.43 8.30 18.87
C GLN A 28 2.73 7.52 19.12
N SER A 29 3.65 7.49 18.15
CA SER A 29 4.91 6.76 18.32
C SER A 29 5.98 7.21 17.33
N PRO A 30 7.24 7.37 17.76
CA PRO A 30 8.35 7.61 16.84
C PRO A 30 8.63 6.43 15.90
N ARG A 31 8.03 5.25 16.15
CA ARG A 31 8.17 4.06 15.28
C ARG A 31 7.19 4.08 14.10
N LEU A 32 6.15 4.90 14.17
CA LEU A 32 5.17 5.11 13.11
C LEU A 32 5.52 6.42 12.42
N LEU A 33 5.81 6.35 11.12
CA LEU A 33 6.09 7.54 10.32
C LEU A 33 4.88 7.88 9.45
N GLU A 34 4.57 9.16 9.34
CA GLU A 34 3.53 9.70 8.48
C GLU A 34 4.19 10.23 7.21
N LEU A 35 3.80 9.66 6.07
CA LEU A 35 4.28 10.04 4.73
C LEU A 35 3.14 10.71 3.98
N THR A 36 3.31 11.98 3.66
CA THR A 36 2.31 12.77 2.92
C THR A 36 2.84 13.17 1.56
N PHE A 37 2.21 12.71 0.48
CA PHE A 37 2.51 13.20 -0.87
C PHE A 37 1.98 14.61 -1.07
N THR A 38 2.79 15.46 -1.70
CA THR A 38 2.40 16.84 -2.01
C THR A 38 1.28 16.89 -3.04
N GLU A 39 0.50 17.97 -3.03
CA GLU A 39 -0.60 18.17 -3.99
C GLU A 39 -0.13 18.07 -5.45
N GLN A 40 1.05 18.64 -5.74
CA GLN A 40 1.65 18.58 -7.07
C GLN A 40 1.93 17.13 -7.51
N THR A 41 2.55 16.34 -6.65
CA THR A 41 2.85 14.93 -6.94
C THR A 41 1.57 14.11 -7.09
N THR A 42 0.58 14.33 -6.22
CA THR A 42 -0.72 13.66 -6.31
C THR A 42 -1.39 13.95 -7.65
N LYS A 43 -1.47 15.22 -8.05
CA LYS A 43 -2.11 15.62 -9.30
C LYS A 43 -1.42 15.01 -10.52
N GLN A 44 -0.09 15.12 -10.59
CA GLN A 44 0.69 14.56 -11.70
C GLN A 44 0.59 13.04 -11.77
N PHE A 45 0.56 12.37 -10.61
CA PHE A 45 0.35 10.93 -10.54
C PHE A 45 -1.01 10.56 -11.15
N LEU A 46 -2.08 11.21 -10.72
CA LEU A 46 -3.44 10.94 -11.20
C LEU A 46 -3.59 11.18 -12.71
N GLU A 47 -2.99 12.26 -13.23
CA GLU A 47 -2.96 12.55 -14.65
C GLU A 47 -2.28 11.44 -15.46
N GLN A 48 -1.13 10.93 -14.99
CA GLN A 48 -0.38 9.88 -15.70
C GLN A 48 -1.02 8.49 -15.60
N VAL A 49 -1.79 8.21 -14.54
CA VAL A 49 -2.49 6.92 -14.37
C VAL A 49 -3.97 6.98 -14.79
N ALA A 50 -4.41 8.08 -15.39
CA ALA A 50 -5.78 8.27 -15.83
C ALA A 50 -6.21 7.26 -16.89
N GLU A 51 -5.27 6.86 -17.78
CA GLU A 51 -5.55 5.89 -18.85
C GLU A 51 -5.88 4.48 -18.34
N TRP A 52 -5.47 4.12 -17.12
CA TRP A 52 -5.74 2.80 -16.54
C TRP A 52 -6.78 2.90 -15.44
N PRO A 53 -8.03 2.47 -15.68
CA PRO A 53 -9.01 2.37 -14.63
C PRO A 53 -8.66 1.21 -13.69
N VAL A 54 -9.26 1.16 -12.49
CA VAL A 54 -8.92 0.14 -11.47
C VAL A 54 -9.13 -1.28 -12.00
N GLN A 55 -10.13 -1.49 -12.85
CA GLN A 55 -10.41 -2.78 -13.49
C GLN A 55 -9.22 -3.23 -14.36
N ALA A 56 -8.51 -2.32 -15.02
CA ALA A 56 -7.31 -2.68 -15.77
C ALA A 56 -6.21 -3.22 -14.83
N LEU A 57 -6.08 -2.66 -13.63
CA LEU A 57 -5.14 -3.12 -12.60
C LEU A 57 -5.54 -4.48 -12.01
N GLU A 58 -6.84 -4.76 -11.92
CA GLU A 58 -7.36 -6.06 -11.50
C GLU A 58 -6.93 -7.16 -12.46
N TYR A 59 -7.23 -7.00 -13.76
CA TYR A 59 -6.94 -8.00 -14.77
C TYR A 59 -5.45 -8.11 -15.13
N LYS A 60 -4.74 -6.98 -15.29
CA LYS A 60 -3.35 -6.96 -15.76
C LYS A 60 -2.40 -6.62 -14.62
N SER A 61 -1.93 -7.65 -13.92
CA SER A 61 -1.10 -7.48 -12.72
C SER A 61 0.21 -6.69 -12.93
N PHE A 62 0.79 -6.69 -14.14
CA PHE A 62 2.00 -5.89 -14.42
C PHE A 62 1.74 -4.38 -14.36
N LEU A 63 0.50 -3.93 -14.63
CA LEU A 63 0.15 -2.51 -14.54
C LEU A 63 0.26 -2.00 -13.10
N ARG A 64 0.12 -2.87 -12.10
CA ARG A 64 0.30 -2.54 -10.68
C ARG A 64 1.74 -2.08 -10.40
N PHE A 65 2.72 -2.73 -11.01
CA PHE A 65 4.12 -2.31 -10.93
C PHE A 65 4.39 -1.06 -11.78
N ARG A 66 3.70 -0.90 -12.92
CA ARG A 66 3.81 0.30 -13.75
C ARG A 66 3.34 1.55 -13.01
N VAL A 67 2.18 1.51 -12.36
CA VAL A 67 1.69 2.65 -11.56
C VAL A 67 2.60 2.92 -10.36
N GLY A 68 3.17 1.87 -9.76
CA GLY A 68 4.22 2.00 -8.73
C GLY A 68 5.42 2.77 -9.25
N LYS A 69 5.95 2.36 -10.41
CA LYS A 69 7.10 3.02 -11.05
C LYS A 69 6.83 4.49 -11.35
N ILE A 70 5.65 4.83 -11.90
CA ILE A 70 5.26 6.22 -12.19
C ILE A 70 5.31 7.08 -10.92
N LEU A 71 4.77 6.57 -9.81
CA LEU A 71 4.80 7.30 -8.54
C LEU A 71 6.23 7.50 -8.01
N ASP A 72 7.10 6.50 -8.13
CA ASP A 72 8.49 6.59 -7.71
C ASP A 72 9.31 7.54 -8.61
N ASP A 73 9.09 7.50 -9.92
CA ASP A 73 9.72 8.40 -10.91
C ASP A 73 9.34 9.87 -10.62
N LEU A 74 8.09 10.15 -10.25
CA LEU A 74 7.63 11.48 -9.81
C LEU A 74 8.30 11.95 -8.51
N CYS A 75 8.73 11.01 -7.68
CA CYS A 75 9.46 11.27 -6.43
C CYS A 75 10.99 11.18 -6.60
N ALA A 76 11.50 11.36 -7.83
CA ALA A 76 12.92 11.28 -8.18
C ALA A 76 13.60 9.97 -7.72
N ASN A 77 12.86 8.86 -7.76
CA ASN A 77 13.28 7.52 -7.34
C ASN A 77 13.72 7.42 -5.86
N GLN A 78 13.26 8.34 -5.01
CA GLN A 78 13.56 8.36 -3.58
C GLN A 78 12.53 7.56 -2.76
N LEU A 79 11.34 7.32 -3.31
CA LEU A 79 10.23 6.73 -2.57
C LEU A 79 10.46 5.23 -2.30
N GLN A 80 10.80 4.45 -3.32
CA GLN A 80 11.04 3.01 -3.19
C GLN A 80 12.12 2.67 -2.14
N PRO A 81 13.34 3.26 -2.18
CA PRO A 81 14.36 2.94 -1.19
C PRO A 81 13.96 3.37 0.23
N LEU A 82 13.26 4.50 0.38
CA LEU A 82 12.75 4.97 1.66
C LEU A 82 11.73 3.99 2.25
N LEU A 83 10.73 3.58 1.48
CA LEU A 83 9.72 2.62 1.94
C LEU A 83 10.35 1.30 2.41
N LEU A 84 11.30 0.74 1.65
CA LEU A 84 12.00 -0.48 2.03
C LEU A 84 12.84 -0.28 3.30
N LYS A 85 13.57 0.82 3.40
CA LYS A 85 14.39 1.14 4.57
C LYS A 85 13.54 1.23 5.84
N THR A 86 12.44 1.98 5.81
CA THR A 86 11.55 2.15 6.97
C THR A 86 10.85 0.86 7.37
N LEU A 87 10.36 0.07 6.42
CA LEU A 87 9.63 -1.16 6.72
C LEU A 87 10.55 -2.31 7.20
N LEU A 88 11.80 -2.35 6.76
CA LEU A 88 12.79 -3.34 7.18
C LEU A 88 13.55 -2.93 8.44
N ASN A 89 13.51 -1.66 8.82
CA ASN A 89 14.14 -1.17 10.04
C ASN A 89 13.38 -1.65 11.29
N ARG A 90 14.06 -2.45 12.12
CA ARG A 90 13.54 -2.99 13.39
C ARG A 90 13.13 -1.90 14.40
N ALA A 91 13.74 -0.73 14.33
CA ALA A 91 13.40 0.39 15.20
C ALA A 91 12.12 1.11 14.76
N GLU A 92 11.79 1.03 13.47
CA GLU A 92 10.58 1.55 12.85
C GLU A 92 9.68 0.35 12.45
N GLY A 93 9.16 0.33 11.23
CA GLY A 93 8.40 -0.79 10.68
C GLY A 93 6.93 -0.49 10.37
N ALA A 94 6.48 0.75 10.56
CA ALA A 94 5.11 1.16 10.25
C ALA A 94 5.06 2.54 9.58
N LEU A 95 4.15 2.66 8.61
CA LEU A 95 3.90 3.88 7.84
C LEU A 95 2.40 4.19 7.81
N LEU A 96 2.04 5.44 8.01
CA LEU A 96 0.75 6.02 7.68
C LEU A 96 0.93 6.87 6.43
N ILE A 97 0.21 6.56 5.36
CA ILE A 97 0.45 7.18 4.05
C ILE A 97 -0.82 7.88 3.58
N ASN A 98 -0.68 9.13 3.17
CA ASN A 98 -1.74 9.96 2.58
C ASN A 98 -1.21 10.77 1.41
N ALA A 99 -2.12 11.29 0.59
CA ALA A 99 -1.81 12.16 -0.54
C ALA A 99 -2.72 13.39 -0.45
N VAL A 100 -2.12 14.58 -0.51
CA VAL A 100 -2.90 15.82 -0.45
C VAL A 100 -3.84 15.87 -1.66
N GLY A 101 -5.12 16.08 -1.39
CA GLY A 101 -6.20 16.12 -2.39
C GLY A 101 -6.91 14.78 -2.63
N ILE A 102 -6.57 13.70 -1.92
CA ILE A 102 -7.32 12.43 -1.92
C ILE A 102 -7.85 12.19 -0.50
N ASP A 103 -9.05 12.68 -0.21
CA ASP A 103 -9.66 12.65 1.13
C ASP A 103 -11.17 12.37 1.14
N ASP A 104 -11.83 12.28 -0.02
CA ASP A 104 -13.26 11.99 -0.12
C ASP A 104 -13.57 10.59 -0.67
N VAL A 105 -14.73 10.04 -0.27
CA VAL A 105 -15.20 8.73 -0.72
C VAL A 105 -15.45 8.64 -2.23
N ALA A 106 -15.75 9.76 -2.89
CA ALA A 106 -15.88 9.83 -4.34
C ALA A 106 -14.57 9.47 -5.05
N GLN A 107 -13.43 9.61 -4.37
CA GLN A 107 -12.09 9.34 -4.89
C GLN A 107 -11.58 7.94 -4.55
N ALA A 108 -12.50 7.00 -4.28
CA ALA A 108 -12.12 5.66 -3.84
C ALA A 108 -11.26 4.90 -4.88
N ASP A 109 -11.43 5.19 -6.17
CA ASP A 109 -10.64 4.54 -7.21
C ASP A 109 -9.21 5.08 -7.23
N GLU A 110 -9.04 6.39 -7.03
CA GLU A 110 -7.75 7.06 -6.85
C GLU A 110 -7.02 6.55 -5.61
N MET A 111 -7.74 6.35 -4.50
CA MET A 111 -7.19 5.73 -3.28
C MET A 111 -6.67 4.31 -3.57
N VAL A 112 -7.41 3.50 -4.33
CA VAL A 112 -6.97 2.16 -4.73
C VAL A 112 -5.72 2.24 -5.60
N LYS A 113 -5.66 3.16 -6.56
CA LYS A 113 -4.47 3.36 -7.42
C LYS A 113 -3.24 3.74 -6.60
N LEU A 114 -3.38 4.69 -5.68
CA LEU A 114 -2.29 5.13 -4.80
C LEU A 114 -1.77 3.99 -3.93
N ALA A 115 -2.68 3.28 -3.23
CA ALA A 115 -2.31 2.15 -2.39
C ALA A 115 -1.67 1.02 -3.20
N THR A 116 -2.17 0.77 -4.42
CA THR A 116 -1.60 -0.21 -5.34
C THR A 116 -0.18 0.17 -5.75
N ALA A 117 0.06 1.43 -6.11
CA ALA A 117 1.38 1.92 -6.49
C ALA A 117 2.40 1.73 -5.37
N VAL A 118 2.09 2.20 -4.16
CA VAL A 118 2.97 2.07 -2.99
C VAL A 118 3.25 0.60 -2.65
N ALA A 119 2.20 -0.24 -2.59
CA ALA A 119 2.36 -1.65 -2.26
C ALA A 119 3.24 -2.42 -3.26
N HIS A 120 3.15 -2.07 -4.54
CA HIS A 120 3.90 -2.76 -5.61
C HIS A 120 5.32 -2.21 -5.82
N LEU A 121 5.70 -1.12 -5.15
CA LEU A 121 7.10 -0.70 -5.04
C LEU A 121 7.90 -1.59 -4.09
N ILE A 122 7.26 -2.07 -3.02
CA ILE A 122 7.91 -2.88 -1.97
C ILE A 122 7.67 -4.39 -2.11
N GLY A 123 6.72 -4.81 -2.94
CA GLY A 123 6.36 -6.22 -3.06
C GLY A 123 5.19 -6.49 -4.00
N ARG A 124 4.42 -7.53 -3.71
CA ARG A 124 3.22 -7.89 -4.48
C ARG A 124 2.07 -8.20 -3.53
N SER A 125 0.91 -7.59 -3.77
CA SER A 125 -0.31 -7.93 -3.05
C SER A 125 -0.80 -9.31 -3.45
N ASN A 126 -1.14 -10.14 -2.47
CA ASN A 126 -1.68 -11.48 -2.69
C ASN A 126 -3.16 -11.42 -3.11
N PHE A 127 -3.65 -12.53 -3.64
CA PHE A 127 -5.08 -12.75 -3.87
C PHE A 127 -5.86 -12.73 -2.54
N ASP A 128 -6.99 -12.03 -2.54
CA ASP A 128 -7.95 -11.97 -1.45
C ASP A 128 -9.20 -12.77 -1.83
N ALA A 129 -9.53 -13.79 -1.03
CA ALA A 129 -10.65 -14.68 -1.30
C ALA A 129 -12.01 -14.02 -1.06
N MET A 130 -12.08 -12.93 -0.30
CA MET A 130 -13.35 -12.25 0.00
C MET A 130 -13.85 -11.41 -1.17
N SER A 131 -12.94 -10.85 -1.98
CA SER A 131 -13.27 -10.07 -3.17
C SER A 131 -13.02 -10.82 -4.47
N GLY A 132 -12.22 -11.89 -4.44
CA GLY A 132 -11.72 -12.55 -5.65
C GLY A 132 -10.68 -11.71 -6.41
N GLN A 133 -10.11 -10.69 -5.77
CA GLN A 133 -9.19 -9.72 -6.38
C GLN A 133 -7.91 -9.56 -5.55
N TYR A 134 -7.01 -8.65 -5.94
CA TYR A 134 -5.77 -8.37 -5.19
C TYR A 134 -5.95 -7.39 -4.02
N TYR A 135 -7.14 -6.82 -3.89
CA TYR A 135 -7.57 -5.92 -2.83
C TYR A 135 -9.05 -6.21 -2.52
N ALA A 136 -9.52 -5.79 -1.36
CA ALA A 136 -10.93 -5.91 -0.98
C ALA A 136 -11.42 -4.59 -0.37
N ARG A 137 -12.65 -4.20 -0.72
CA ARG A 137 -13.35 -3.04 -0.15
C ARG A 137 -14.50 -3.57 0.69
N PHE A 138 -14.59 -3.09 1.93
CA PHE A 138 -15.66 -3.48 2.84
C PHE A 138 -16.47 -2.23 3.19
N VAL A 139 -17.80 -2.37 3.17
CA VAL A 139 -18.72 -1.33 3.59
C VAL A 139 -19.39 -1.81 4.87
N VAL A 140 -19.23 -1.03 5.95
CA VAL A 140 -19.90 -1.28 7.23
C VAL A 140 -21.07 -0.32 7.33
N LYS A 141 -22.28 -0.85 7.45
CA LYS A 141 -23.53 -0.10 7.63
C LYS A 141 -24.26 -0.67 8.84
N ASN A 142 -25.05 0.17 9.51
CA ASN A 142 -25.91 -0.24 10.63
C ASN A 142 -27.20 -0.96 10.14
N VAL A 143 -27.11 -1.69 9.02
CA VAL A 143 -28.18 -2.51 8.46
C VAL A 143 -27.69 -3.94 8.52
N ASP A 144 -27.96 -4.61 9.64
CA ASP A 144 -27.48 -5.96 9.89
C ASP A 144 -28.62 -6.96 9.68
N ASN A 145 -28.56 -7.71 8.57
CA ASN A 145 -29.38 -8.90 8.34
C ASN A 145 -28.55 -10.18 8.54
N SER A 146 -27.36 -10.07 9.14
CA SER A 146 -26.41 -11.17 9.32
C SER A 146 -26.08 -11.35 10.80
N ASP A 147 -26.70 -12.35 11.44
CA ASP A 147 -26.37 -12.71 12.81
C ASP A 147 -24.92 -13.22 12.90
N SER A 148 -23.98 -12.31 13.15
CA SER A 148 -22.58 -12.68 13.33
C SER A 148 -22.01 -11.92 14.51
N TYR A 149 -21.73 -12.68 15.57
CA TYR A 149 -21.05 -12.28 16.81
C TYR A 149 -19.78 -11.43 16.61
N LEU A 150 -19.16 -11.49 15.42
CA LEU A 150 -17.96 -10.73 15.05
C LEU A 150 -18.25 -9.33 14.48
N ARG A 151 -19.49 -9.01 14.12
CA ARG A 151 -19.89 -7.71 13.52
C ARG A 151 -20.53 -6.74 14.53
N GLN A 152 -20.48 -7.09 15.81
CA GLN A 152 -21.05 -6.27 16.88
C GLN A 152 -20.27 -4.95 17.03
N PRO A 153 -20.95 -3.79 17.04
CA PRO A 153 -20.28 -2.48 17.05
C PRO A 153 -19.54 -2.19 18.38
N HIS A 154 -19.97 -2.81 19.48
CA HIS A 154 -19.39 -2.63 20.80
C HIS A 154 -18.23 -3.61 21.09
N ARG A 155 -17.91 -4.49 20.14
CA ARG A 155 -16.85 -5.47 20.29
C ARG A 155 -15.56 -4.96 19.66
N VAL A 156 -14.47 -5.02 20.42
CA VAL A 156 -13.13 -4.71 19.93
C VAL A 156 -12.58 -5.88 19.13
N MET A 157 -12.00 -5.60 17.96
CA MET A 157 -11.24 -6.60 17.20
C MET A 157 -9.88 -6.80 17.89
N GLU A 158 -9.58 -8.02 18.34
CA GLU A 158 -8.37 -8.30 19.10
C GLU A 158 -7.09 -8.15 18.24
N LEU A 159 -5.96 -7.78 18.86
CA LEU A 159 -4.68 -7.63 18.17
C LEU A 159 -4.23 -8.99 17.59
N HIS A 160 -3.95 -9.01 16.29
CA HIS A 160 -3.59 -10.24 15.59
C HIS A 160 -2.56 -10.02 14.48
N LYS A 161 -1.92 -11.10 14.03
CA LYS A 161 -1.17 -11.11 12.75
C LYS A 161 -2.07 -11.63 11.64
N ARG A 162 -2.08 -10.97 10.48
CA ARG A 162 -3.01 -11.30 9.38
C ARG A 162 -2.90 -12.73 8.83
N ARG A 163 -1.73 -13.37 8.89
CA ARG A 163 -1.51 -14.67 8.23
C ARG A 163 -0.96 -15.69 9.21
N HIS A 164 -1.85 -16.54 9.74
CA HIS A 164 -1.48 -17.62 10.66
C HIS A 164 -1.57 -19.02 10.01
N VAL A 165 -2.33 -19.19 8.93
CA VAL A 165 -2.79 -20.52 8.46
C VAL A 165 -2.20 -20.98 7.12
N CYS A 166 -1.56 -20.10 6.34
CA CYS A 166 -0.97 -20.48 5.05
C CYS A 166 0.57 -20.52 5.12
N ARG A 167 1.19 -21.67 4.78
CA ARG A 167 2.60 -21.71 4.39
C ARG A 167 2.75 -21.07 3.00
N ARG A 168 3.78 -20.22 2.81
CA ARG A 168 4.18 -19.81 1.45
C ARG A 168 4.91 -21.00 0.84
N ASP A 169 4.26 -21.74 -0.04
CA ASP A 169 4.98 -22.67 -0.89
C ASP A 169 5.93 -21.87 -1.79
N HIS A 170 7.22 -22.20 -1.74
CA HIS A 170 8.26 -21.59 -2.59
C HIS A 170 8.20 -22.08 -4.06
N ARG A 171 7.18 -22.85 -4.44
CA ARG A 171 6.96 -23.25 -5.84
C ARG A 171 6.19 -22.14 -6.54
N LEU A 172 6.90 -21.39 -7.40
CA LEU A 172 6.28 -20.61 -8.48
C LEU A 172 5.41 -21.56 -9.32
N ARG A 173 4.10 -21.57 -9.09
CA ARG A 173 3.16 -22.03 -10.11
C ARG A 173 3.01 -20.89 -11.11
N ALA A 174 3.89 -20.88 -12.11
CA ALA A 174 3.45 -20.56 -13.45
C ALA A 174 2.54 -21.73 -13.84
N ASP A 175 1.25 -21.46 -14.04
CA ASP A 175 0.27 -22.25 -14.79
C ASP A 175 -1.14 -21.81 -14.35
N ASP A 176 -1.72 -20.90 -15.14
CA ASP A 176 -3.15 -20.88 -15.49
C ASP A 176 -3.31 -19.92 -16.69
N GLU A 177 -2.65 -20.26 -17.80
CA GLU A 177 -3.22 -20.04 -19.13
C GLU A 177 -4.07 -21.28 -19.44
N ASN A 178 -5.29 -21.07 -19.95
CA ASN A 178 -6.35 -22.04 -20.25
C ASN A 178 -7.22 -22.57 -19.09
N ARG A 179 -8.24 -21.79 -18.75
CA ARG A 179 -9.64 -22.25 -18.71
C ARG A 179 -10.64 -21.12 -18.85
#